data_AF-A0A3N7CFM2-F1
#
_entry.id   AF-A0A3N7CFM2-F1
#
_cell.length_a   1.000
_cell.length_b   1.000
_cell.length_c   1.000
_cell.angle_alpha   90.00
_cell.angle_beta   90.00
_cell.angle_gamma   90.00
#
_symmetry.space_group_name_H-M   'P 1'
#
loop_
_entity.id
_entity.type
_entity.pdbx_description
1 polymer ?
#
loop_
_entity_poly.entity_id
_entity_poly.type
_entity_poly.pdbx_seq_one_letter_code
_entity_poly.pdbx_strand_id
1 'polypeptide(L)'
;MPVVKIKGIALDLAGQVLVVPPLSLGAMEQLQDSLASFTGDISDRKQVATAIDAAHAALRRNYPEMTREAVAELIDVSNMVDVFQAVMDVSGARRKAAEAQALEGQEGNPAGEA
;
A
#
# COMPACT_ATOMS: atom_id res chain seq x y z
N MET A 1 -14.97 5.96 11.66
CA MET A 1 -14.31 5.19 10.58
C MET A 1 -13.85 6.18 9.52
N PRO A 2 -12.55 6.27 9.19
CA PRO A 2 -12.09 7.16 8.13
C PRO A 2 -12.77 6.75 6.83
N VAL A 3 -13.46 7.71 6.20
CA VAL A 3 -14.14 7.51 4.93
C VAL A 3 -13.06 7.32 3.86
N VAL A 4 -12.90 6.10 3.35
CA VAL A 4 -12.01 5.81 2.23
C VAL A 4 -12.54 6.55 1.00
N LYS A 5 -11.83 7.61 0.58
CA LYS A 5 -12.24 8.47 -0.53
C LYS A 5 -11.72 7.97 -1.87
N ILE A 6 -10.54 7.34 -1.85
CA ILE A 6 -9.83 6.91 -3.05
C ILE A 6 -9.67 5.39 -3.00
N LYS A 7 -10.15 4.74 -4.06
CA LYS A 7 -9.97 3.30 -4.25
C LYS A 7 -8.48 2.97 -4.34
N GLY A 8 -8.11 1.86 -3.70
CA GLY A 8 -6.73 1.41 -3.54
C GLY A 8 -6.67 -0.10 -3.36
N ILE A 9 -5.50 -0.61 -3.00
CA ILE A 9 -5.31 -2.02 -2.65
C ILE A 9 -5.44 -2.14 -1.13
N ALA A 10 -6.28 -3.04 -0.65
CA ALA A 10 -6.33 -3.38 0.76
C ALA A 10 -5.12 -4.26 1.11
N LEU A 11 -4.27 -3.79 2.01
CA LEU A 11 -3.12 -4.54 2.54
C LEU A 11 -3.26 -4.67 4.05
N ASP A 12 -2.87 -5.83 4.59
CA ASP A 12 -2.67 -6.01 6.02
C ASP A 12 -1.29 -5.42 6.40
N LEU A 13 -1.30 -4.33 7.14
CA LEU A 13 -0.11 -3.66 7.65
C LEU A 13 -0.11 -3.77 9.17
N ALA A 14 0.76 -4.64 9.70
CA ALA A 14 0.89 -4.90 11.15
C ALA A 14 -0.43 -5.30 11.85
N GLY A 15 -1.28 -6.11 11.20
CA GLY A 15 -2.57 -6.54 11.73
C GLY A 15 -3.71 -5.54 11.47
N GLN A 16 -3.43 -4.48 10.71
CA GLN A 16 -4.41 -3.48 10.33
C GLN A 16 -4.62 -3.48 8.81
N VAL A 17 -5.82 -3.87 8.38
CA VAL A 17 -6.19 -3.79 6.95
C VAL A 17 -6.41 -2.33 6.56
N LEU A 18 -5.50 -1.79 5.76
CA LEU A 18 -5.51 -0.41 5.26
C LEU A 18 -5.65 -0.39 3.74
N VAL A 19 -6.44 0.56 3.23
CA VAL A 19 -6.60 0.77 1.79
C VAL A 19 -5.52 1.73 1.31
N VAL A 20 -4.48 1.18 0.68
CA VAL A 20 -3.35 1.90 0.09
C VAL A 20 -3.79 2.46 -1.28
N PRO A 21 -4.03 3.78 -1.41
CA PRO A 21 -4.37 4.37 -2.70
C PRO A 21 -3.11 4.48 -3.58
N PRO A 22 -3.25 4.66 -4.90
CA PRO A 22 -2.11 4.98 -5.75
C PRO A 22 -1.47 6.32 -5.34
N LEU A 23 -0.22 6.55 -5.73
CA LEU A 23 0.46 7.82 -5.49
C LEU A 23 -0.21 8.95 -6.28
N SER A 24 -0.22 10.17 -5.71
CA SER A 24 -0.69 11.35 -6.45
C SER A 24 0.40 11.83 -7.42
N LEU A 25 0.00 12.47 -8.52
CA LEU A 25 0.98 13.01 -9.49
C LEU A 25 1.93 14.03 -8.85
N GLY A 26 1.46 14.87 -7.93
CA GLY A 26 2.33 15.82 -7.22
C GLY A 26 3.35 15.12 -6.30
N ALA A 27 3.00 14.00 -5.68
CA ALA A 27 3.97 13.21 -4.91
C ALA A 27 4.91 12.41 -5.83
N MET A 28 4.42 11.94 -6.98
CA MET A 28 5.22 11.28 -8.00
C MET A 28 6.30 12.22 -8.56
N GLU A 29 5.95 13.49 -8.82
CA GLU A 29 6.89 14.52 -9.26
C GLU A 29 7.96 14.80 -8.19
N GLN A 30 7.55 14.95 -6.93
CA GLN A 30 8.48 15.24 -5.82
C GLN A 30 9.43 14.08 -5.49
N LEU A 31 8.96 12.83 -5.65
CA LEU A 31 9.72 11.63 -5.30
C LEU A 31 10.33 10.94 -6.54
N GLN A 32 10.22 11.54 -7.73
CA GLN A 32 10.53 10.89 -9.01
C GLN A 32 11.90 10.21 -9.01
N ASP A 33 12.95 10.93 -8.61
CA ASP A 33 14.32 10.40 -8.62
C ASP A 33 14.49 9.23 -7.65
N SER A 34 13.93 9.36 -6.44
CA SER A 34 13.97 8.32 -5.42
C SER A 34 13.23 7.06 -5.88
N LEU A 35 12.01 7.23 -6.42
CA LEU A 35 11.19 6.14 -6.94
C LEU A 35 11.86 5.44 -8.12
N ALA A 36 12.48 6.18 -9.04
CA ALA A 36 13.19 5.62 -10.19
C ALA A 36 14.42 4.79 -9.78
N SER A 37 15.05 5.17 -8.66
CA SER A 37 16.21 4.46 -8.10
C SER A 37 15.85 3.31 -7.16
N PHE A 38 14.56 3.09 -6.90
CA PHE A 38 14.12 2.10 -5.91
C PHE A 38 14.37 0.66 -6.37
N THR A 39 15.14 -0.07 -5.58
CA THR A 39 15.48 -1.49 -5.81
C THR A 39 14.91 -2.42 -4.74
N GLY A 40 14.37 -1.87 -3.66
CA GLY A 40 13.91 -2.65 -2.50
C GLY A 40 15.02 -3.20 -1.60
N ASP A 41 16.25 -2.68 -1.70
CA ASP A 41 17.34 -3.08 -0.80
C ASP A 41 17.15 -2.50 0.62
N ILE A 42 16.86 -3.37 1.58
CA ILE A 42 16.61 -3.03 2.98
C ILE A 42 17.87 -2.56 3.73
N SER A 43 19.05 -2.86 3.18
CA SER A 43 20.34 -2.47 3.77
C SER A 43 20.66 -1.01 3.43
N ASP A 44 20.04 -0.46 2.38
CA ASP A 44 20.17 0.94 2.01
C ASP A 44 19.06 1.79 2.65
N ARG A 45 19.48 2.65 3.58
CA ARG A 45 18.60 3.61 4.26
C ARG A 45 17.78 4.46 3.28
N LYS A 46 18.30 4.78 2.10
CA LYS A 46 17.57 5.59 1.11
C LYS A 46 16.39 4.83 0.52
N GLN A 47 16.52 3.53 0.30
CA GLN A 47 15.43 2.71 -0.22
C GLN A 47 14.33 2.56 0.84
N VAL A 48 14.72 2.29 2.08
CA VAL A 48 13.77 2.24 3.20
C VAL A 48 13.02 3.57 3.34
N ALA A 49 13.73 4.71 3.31
CA ALA A 49 13.10 6.03 3.37
C ALA A 49 12.14 6.27 2.19
N THR A 50 12.53 5.88 0.97
CA THR A 50 11.71 6.03 -0.24
C THR A 50 10.39 5.25 -0.12
N ALA A 51 10.42 4.02 0.38
CA ALA A 51 9.22 3.23 0.59
C ALA A 51 8.27 3.89 1.61
N ILE A 52 8.81 4.37 2.74
CA ILE A 52 8.04 5.06 3.79
C ILE A 52 7.42 6.36 3.24
N ASP A 53 8.20 7.16 2.52
CA ASP A 53 7.75 8.46 2.01
C ASP A 53 6.66 8.29 0.94
N ALA A 54 6.84 7.32 0.03
CA ALA A 54 5.85 7.00 -0.98
C ALA A 54 4.55 6.45 -0.36
N ALA A 55 4.66 5.55 0.61
CA ALA A 55 3.52 5.02 1.36
C ALA A 55 2.77 6.10 2.14
N HIS A 56 3.49 6.98 2.84
CA HIS A 56 2.90 8.09 3.59
C HIS A 56 2.16 9.06 2.66
N ALA A 57 2.80 9.46 1.56
CA ALA A 57 2.20 10.36 0.58
C ALA A 57 0.92 9.79 -0.06
N ALA A 58 0.89 8.47 -0.28
CA ALA A 58 -0.30 7.78 -0.74
C ALA A 58 -1.37 7.69 0.36
N LEU A 59 -1.04 7.10 1.50
CA LEU A 59 -1.98 6.81 2.56
C LEU A 59 -2.63 8.07 3.15
N ARG A 60 -1.91 9.20 3.26
CA ARG A 60 -2.50 10.45 3.77
C ARG A 60 -3.70 10.93 2.95
N ARG A 61 -3.84 10.46 1.72
CA ARG A 61 -4.99 10.80 0.86
C ARG A 61 -6.31 10.21 1.40
N ASN A 62 -6.25 9.04 2.03
CA ASN A 62 -7.38 8.39 2.70
C ASN A 62 -7.38 8.63 4.22
N TYR A 63 -6.19 8.85 4.80
CA TYR A 63 -5.96 8.99 6.24
C TYR A 63 -5.16 10.26 6.54
N PRO A 64 -5.76 11.47 6.44
CA PRO A 64 -5.04 12.75 6.50
C PRO A 64 -4.25 12.99 7.79
N GLU A 65 -4.67 12.36 8.89
CA GLU A 65 -4.03 12.46 10.20
C GLU A 65 -2.84 11.48 10.36
N MET A 66 -2.65 10.58 9.40
CA MET A 66 -1.57 9.60 9.49
C MET A 66 -0.22 10.27 9.28
N THR A 67 0.67 10.05 10.25
CA THR A 67 2.02 10.61 10.23
C THR A 67 2.99 9.69 9.50
N ARG A 68 4.14 10.24 9.12
CA ARG A 68 5.20 9.47 8.48
C ARG A 68 5.74 8.39 9.43
N GLU A 69 5.84 8.73 10.71
CA GLU A 69 6.32 7.85 11.78
C GLU A 69 5.36 6.68 11.97
N ALA A 70 4.04 6.94 11.98
CA ALA A 70 3.04 5.88 12.06
C ALA A 70 3.14 4.92 10.87
N VAL A 71 3.39 5.42 9.66
CA VAL A 71 3.61 4.58 8.48
C VAL A 71 4.90 3.76 8.58
N ALA A 72 5.97 4.32 9.16
CA ALA A 72 7.22 3.61 9.37
C ALA A 72 7.06 2.41 10.33
N GLU A 73 6.15 2.49 11.31
CA GLU A 73 5.84 1.38 12.22
C GLU A 73 4.91 0.32 11.60
N LEU A 74 4.15 0.70 10.56
CA LEU A 74 3.23 -0.20 9.84
C LEU A 74 3.93 -1.01 8.74
N ILE A 75 5.01 -0.47 8.18
CA ILE A 75 5.79 -1.09 7.11
C ILE A 75 6.96 -1.86 7.73
N ASP A 76 7.07 -3.13 7.38
CA ASP A 76 8.17 -3.98 7.78
C ASP A 76 8.90 -4.55 6.55
N VAL A 77 9.97 -5.29 6.82
CA VAL A 77 10.83 -5.90 5.80
C VAL A 77 10.04 -6.86 4.89
N SER A 78 8.99 -7.50 5.40
CA SER A 78 8.19 -8.48 4.67
C SER A 78 7.16 -7.83 3.73
N ASN A 79 6.64 -6.66 4.09
CA ASN A 79 5.59 -5.98 3.31
C ASN A 79 6.07 -4.75 2.52
N MET A 80 7.32 -4.31 2.70
CA MET A 80 7.88 -3.09 2.06
C MET A 80 7.68 -3.06 0.54
N VAL A 81 7.99 -4.18 -0.13
CA VAL A 81 7.90 -4.26 -1.61
C VAL A 81 6.44 -4.22 -2.06
N ASP A 82 5.54 -4.90 -1.35
CA ASP A 82 4.11 -4.91 -1.68
C ASP A 82 3.47 -3.54 -1.50
N VAL A 83 3.83 -2.84 -0.41
CA VAL A 83 3.40 -1.47 -0.17
C VAL A 83 3.89 -0.54 -1.26
N PHE A 84 5.17 -0.62 -1.63
CA PHE A 84 5.73 0.18 -2.71
C PHE A 84 5.00 -0.07 -4.04
N GLN A 85 4.74 -1.33 -4.37
CA GLN A 85 4.05 -1.67 -5.60
C GLN A 85 2.57 -1.26 -5.58
N ALA A 86 1.93 -1.27 -4.40
CA ALA A 86 0.55 -0.80 -4.25
C ALA A 86 0.43 0.72 -4.50
N VAL A 87 1.38 1.52 -4.02
CA VAL A 87 1.40 2.96 -4.31
C VAL A 87 1.75 3.26 -5.76
N MET A 88 2.51 2.38 -6.42
CA MET A 88 2.89 2.48 -7.84
C MET A 88 1.85 1.90 -8.81
N ASP A 89 0.66 1.44 -8.37
CA ASP A 89 -0.33 0.82 -9.26
C ASP A 89 -1.03 1.85 -10.20
N VAL A 90 -0.32 2.22 -11.26
CA VAL A 90 -0.74 3.18 -12.31
C VAL A 90 -1.88 2.62 -13.18
N SER A 91 -1.92 1.31 -13.42
CA SER A 91 -2.86 0.68 -14.37
C SER A 91 -4.11 0.11 -13.71
N GLY A 92 -4.14 -0.02 -12.37
CA GLY A 92 -5.22 -0.71 -11.66
C GLY A 92 -5.24 -2.22 -11.89
N ALA A 93 -4.22 -2.76 -12.56
CA ALA A 93 -4.12 -4.19 -12.84
C ALA A 93 -3.99 -4.99 -11.54
N ARG A 94 -3.28 -4.45 -10.54
CA ARG A 94 -3.20 -5.09 -9.22
C ARG A 94 -4.47 -4.98 -8.42
N ARG A 95 -5.18 -3.85 -8.49
CA ARG A 95 -6.53 -3.75 -7.88
C ARG A 95 -7.46 -4.84 -8.40
N LYS A 96 -7.50 -5.06 -9.72
CA LYS A 96 -8.31 -6.13 -10.33
C LYS A 96 -7.89 -7.53 -9.88
N ALA A 97 -6.58 -7.79 -9.79
CA ALA A 97 -6.07 -9.09 -9.34
C ALA A 97 -6.33 -9.34 -7.84
N ALA A 98 -6.25 -8.32 -7.00
CA ALA A 98 -6.56 -8.40 -5.57
C ALA A 98 -8.07 -8.56 -5.33
N GLU A 99 -8.91 -7.84 -6.10
CA GLU A 99 -10.37 -8.01 -6.08
C GLU A 99 -10.78 -9.43 -6.51
N ALA A 100 -10.16 -9.98 -7.56
CA ALA A 100 -10.42 -11.35 -8.01
C ALA A 100 -10.05 -12.40 -6.93
N GLN A 101 -8.89 -12.27 -6.29
CA GLN A 101 -8.47 -13.17 -5.21
C GLN A 101 -9.37 -13.06 -3.96
N ALA A 102 -9.85 -11.85 -3.64
CA ALA A 102 -10.78 -11.65 -2.53
C ALA A 102 -12.16 -12.28 -2.79
N LEU A 103 -12.60 -12.34 -4.04
CA LEU A 103 -13.84 -13.01 -4.46
C LEU A 103 -13.68 -14.54 -4.42
N GLU A 104 -12.55 -15.08 -4.90
CA GLU A 104 -12.26 -16.51 -4.88
C GLU A 104 -12.11 -17.08 -3.46
N GLY A 105 -11.60 -16.28 -2.51
CA GLY A 105 -11.50 -16.65 -1.09
C GLY A 105 -12.83 -16.74 -0.33
N GLN A 106 -13.95 -16.25 -0.91
CA GLN A 106 -15.29 -16.31 -0.30
C GLN A 106 -16.13 -17.50 -0.79
N GLU A 107 -15.74 -18.18 -1.88
CA GLU A 107 -16.48 -19.36 -2.38
C GLU A 107 -16.04 -20.69 -1.74
N GLY A 108 -15.15 -20.66 -0.74
CA GLY A 108 -14.55 -21.85 -0.10
C GLY A 108 -15.18 -22.33 1.21
N ASN A 109 -16.22 -21.67 1.75
CA ASN A 109 -16.86 -22.11 3.01
C ASN A 109 -18.27 -22.66 2.75
N PRO A 110 -18.46 -23.97 2.48
CA PRO A 110 -19.77 -24.56 2.67
C PRO A 110 -20.03 -24.52 4.19
N ALA A 111 -21.03 -23.72 4.55
CA ALA A 111 -21.62 -23.74 5.87
C ALA A 111 -21.90 -25.19 6.32
N GLY A 112 -21.65 -25.46 7.59
CA GLY A 112 -22.10 -26.68 8.23
C GLY A 112 -23.63 -26.82 8.24
N GLU A 113 -24.05 -27.92 8.86
CA GLU A 113 -25.43 -28.37 9.15
C GLU A 113 -26.02 -29.38 8.15
N ALA A 114 -25.78 -30.66 8.46
CA ALA A 114 -26.83 -31.67 8.69
C ALA A 114 -26.26 -32.82 9.52
#